data_AF-A0A8T0C5T5-F1
#
_entry.id   AF-A0A8T0C5T5-F1
#
_cell.length_a   1.000
_cell.length_b   1.000
_cell.length_c   1.000
_cell.angle_alpha   90.00
_cell.angle_beta   90.00
_cell.angle_gamma   90.00
#
_symmetry.space_group_name_H-M   'P 1'
#
loop_
_entity.id
_entity.type
_entity.pdbx_description
1 polymer ?
#
loop_
_entity_poly.entity_id
_entity_poly.type
_entity_poly.pdbx_seq_one_letter_code
_entity_poly.pdbx_strand_id
1 'polypeptide(L)'
;MINQPHWYNLKNELAEYIAPKLRGYQENFAQEGVAVPTWLVEDNIDTSNLSAAEMDMLKDEWLNIVGQMAKAFELVLDGQSGDPKVFTGLELFAKYYVHLWD
;
A
#
# COMPACT_ATOMS: atom_id res chain seq x y z
N MET A 1 -28.28 17.66 16.13
CA MET A 1 -27.20 16.82 15.57
C MET A 1 -27.87 15.58 15.00
N ILE A 2 -27.76 15.37 13.69
CA ILE A 2 -28.32 14.18 13.04
C ILE A 2 -27.38 13.03 13.42
N ASN A 3 -27.90 12.00 14.09
CA ASN A 3 -27.19 10.74 14.31
C ASN A 3 -26.98 10.10 12.93
N GLN A 4 -25.79 10.28 12.37
CA GLN A 4 -25.37 9.58 11.16
C GLN A 4 -25.32 8.08 11.51
N PRO A 5 -25.91 7.19 10.68
CA PRO A 5 -25.85 5.76 10.94
C PRO A 5 -24.40 5.27 10.99
N HIS A 6 -24.07 4.36 11.93
CA HIS A 6 -22.71 3.81 12.09
C HIS A 6 -22.11 3.27 10.78
N TRP A 7 -22.92 2.67 9.89
CA TRP A 7 -22.45 2.16 8.59
C TRP A 7 -21.96 3.25 7.63
N TYR A 8 -22.36 4.51 7.83
CA TYR A 8 -21.91 5.64 7.00
C TYR A 8 -20.43 5.96 7.22
N ASN A 9 -19.85 5.53 8.35
CA ASN A 9 -18.46 5.80 8.69
C ASN A 9 -17.49 4.68 8.31
N LEU A 10 -17.95 3.61 7.65
CA LEU A 10 -17.14 2.41 7.35
C LEU A 10 -15.82 2.73 6.64
N LYS A 11 -15.82 3.71 5.71
CA LYS A 11 -14.60 4.13 5.01
C LYS A 11 -13.55 4.70 5.97
N ASN A 12 -13.98 5.51 6.93
CA ASN A 12 -13.10 6.09 7.93
C ASN A 12 -12.64 5.02 8.92
N GLU A 13 -13.53 4.13 9.39
CA GLU A 13 -13.17 3.03 10.29
C GLU A 13 -12.10 2.10 9.66
N LEU A 14 -12.27 1.77 8.37
CA LEU A 14 -11.26 1.00 7.63
C LEU A 14 -9.95 1.79 7.49
N ALA A 15 -10.02 3.07 7.15
CA ALA A 15 -8.84 3.90 6.99
C ALA A 15 -8.07 4.11 8.31
N GLU A 16 -8.76 4.31 9.42
CA GLU A 16 -8.19 4.40 10.78
C GLU A 16 -7.46 3.11 11.14
N TYR A 17 -8.00 1.96 10.73
CA TYR A 17 -7.38 0.68 11.00
C TYR A 17 -6.18 0.38 10.09
N ILE A 18 -6.29 0.69 8.80
CA ILE A 18 -5.34 0.26 7.76
C ILE A 18 -4.16 1.23 7.61
N ALA A 19 -4.40 2.54 7.56
CA ALA A 19 -3.36 3.54 7.32
C ALA A 19 -2.13 3.39 8.24
N PRO A 20 -2.27 3.33 9.58
CA PRO A 20 -1.11 3.20 10.46
C PRO A 20 -0.39 1.85 10.30
N LYS A 21 -1.09 0.78 9.89
CA LYS A 21 -0.47 -0.53 9.66
C LYS A 21 0.36 -0.56 8.38
N LEU A 22 -0.13 0.09 7.32
CA LEU A 22 0.64 0.23 6.09
C LEU A 22 1.89 1.10 6.31
N ARG A 23 1.79 2.16 7.11
CA ARG A 23 2.96 2.95 7.53
C ARG A 23 3.96 2.13 8.33
N GLY A 24 3.46 1.40 9.33
CA GLY A 24 4.29 0.47 10.10
C GLY A 24 4.97 -0.57 9.22
N TYR A 25 4.24 -1.19 8.28
CA TYR A 25 4.81 -2.14 7.33
C TYR A 25 5.89 -1.47 6.45
N GLN A 26 5.62 -0.30 5.89
CA GLN A 26 6.56 0.45 5.06
C GLN A 26 7.88 0.72 5.80
N GLU A 27 7.79 1.20 7.05
CA GLU A 27 8.97 1.51 7.87
C GLU A 27 9.77 0.25 8.23
N ASN A 28 9.10 -0.84 8.60
CA ASN A 28 9.77 -2.09 8.97
C ASN A 28 10.36 -2.81 7.74
N PHE A 29 9.65 -2.84 6.61
CA PHE A 29 10.15 -3.43 5.37
C PHE A 29 11.39 -2.67 4.86
N ALA A 30 11.44 -1.35 5.01
CA ALA A 30 12.62 -0.56 4.64
C ALA A 30 13.87 -0.90 5.48
N GLN A 31 13.70 -1.41 6.70
CA GLN A 31 14.81 -1.76 7.60
C GLN A 31 15.19 -3.24 7.53
N GLU A 32 14.18 -4.11 7.49
CA GLU A 32 14.32 -5.55 7.72
C GLU A 32 13.77 -6.40 6.56
N GLY A 33 13.25 -5.77 5.49
CA GLY A 33 12.62 -6.45 4.36
C GLY A 33 13.57 -7.38 3.62
N VAL A 34 13.31 -8.69 3.75
CA VAL A 34 14.09 -9.75 3.10
C VAL A 34 13.48 -10.23 1.78
N ALA A 35 12.17 -10.03 1.58
CA ALA A 35 11.52 -10.39 0.34
C ALA A 35 11.99 -9.49 -0.81
N VAL A 36 12.20 -10.10 -1.97
CA VAL A 36 12.41 -9.38 -3.22
C VAL A 36 11.07 -9.31 -3.94
N PRO A 37 10.51 -8.10 -4.20
CA PRO A 37 9.18 -7.93 -4.81
C PRO A 37 9.11 -8.32 -6.29
N THR A 38 9.41 -9.58 -6.63
CA THR A 38 9.49 -10.06 -8.01
C THR A 38 8.13 -10.04 -8.72
N TRP A 39 7.02 -10.05 -7.99
CA TRP A 39 5.66 -9.85 -8.51
C TRP A 39 5.37 -8.44 -9.02
N LEU A 40 6.27 -7.48 -8.80
CA LEU A 40 6.21 -6.18 -9.45
C LEU A 40 6.68 -6.24 -10.90
N VAL A 41 7.38 -7.31 -11.26
CA VAL A 41 7.91 -7.53 -12.60
C VAL A 41 6.82 -8.15 -13.47
N GLU A 42 6.67 -7.70 -14.71
CA GLU A 42 5.70 -8.27 -15.66
C GLU A 42 6.00 -9.75 -15.96
N ASP A 43 4.96 -10.52 -16.30
CA ASP A 43 4.92 -12.00 -16.38
C ASP A 43 5.92 -12.68 -17.35
N ASN A 44 6.89 -11.97 -17.93
CA ASN A 44 7.83 -12.51 -18.92
C ASN A 44 9.32 -12.20 -18.64
N ILE A 45 9.65 -11.68 -17.46
CA ILE A 45 11.04 -11.40 -17.09
C ILE A 45 11.55 -12.52 -16.18
N ASP A 46 12.70 -13.08 -16.53
CA ASP A 46 13.40 -14.04 -15.69
C ASP A 46 13.96 -13.34 -14.44
N THR A 47 13.30 -13.56 -13.30
CA THR A 47 13.68 -12.98 -12.01
C THR A 47 14.71 -13.83 -11.25
N SER A 48 15.15 -14.97 -11.82
CA SER A 48 16.11 -15.87 -11.16
C SER A 48 17.53 -15.31 -11.07
N ASN A 49 17.85 -14.28 -11.86
CA ASN A 49 19.19 -13.70 -11.98
C ASN A 49 19.25 -12.19 -11.77
N LEU A 50 18.36 -11.62 -10.94
CA LEU A 50 18.39 -10.19 -10.63
C LEU A 50 19.71 -9.79 -9.97
N SER A 51 20.31 -8.69 -10.43
CA SER A 51 21.44 -8.06 -9.77
C SER A 51 21.01 -7.40 -8.45
N ALA A 52 21.98 -7.12 -7.56
CA ALA A 52 21.70 -6.40 -6.31
C ALA A 52 21.02 -5.04 -6.54
N ALA A 53 21.44 -4.31 -7.58
CA ALA A 53 20.84 -3.03 -7.94
C ALA A 53 19.38 -3.17 -8.38
N GLU A 54 19.06 -4.20 -9.16
CA GLU A 54 17.67 -4.47 -9.58
C GLU A 54 16.80 -4.90 -8.40
N MET A 55 17.34 -5.70 -7.48
CA MET A 55 16.64 -6.06 -6.24
C MET A 55 16.33 -4.83 -5.38
N ASP A 56 17.30 -3.91 -5.23
CA ASP A 56 17.11 -2.67 -4.48
C ASP A 56 16.05 -1.78 -5.15
N MET A 57 16.08 -1.67 -6.49
CA MET A 57 15.04 -0.94 -7.22
C MET A 57 13.64 -1.51 -7.02
N LEU A 58 13.48 -2.84 -6.99
CA LEU A 58 12.19 -3.47 -6.72
C LEU A 58 11.71 -3.22 -5.29
N LYS A 59 12.63 -3.21 -4.32
CA LYS A 59 12.30 -2.86 -2.93
C LYS A 59 11.85 -1.41 -2.81
N ASP A 60 12.56 -0.48 -3.45
CA ASP A 60 12.20 0.94 -3.46
C ASP A 60 10.83 1.15 -4.12
N GLU A 61 10.57 0.49 -5.25
CA GLU A 61 9.27 0.57 -5.92
C GLU A 61 8.16 -0.01 -5.04
N TRP A 62 8.41 -1.13 -4.34
CA TRP A 62 7.43 -1.68 -3.40
C TRP A 62 7.13 -0.71 -2.26
N LEU A 63 8.15 -0.12 -1.64
CA LEU A 63 7.98 0.88 -0.59
C LEU A 63 7.21 2.11 -1.09
N ASN A 64 7.44 2.53 -2.33
CA ASN A 64 6.68 3.60 -2.96
C ASN A 64 5.20 3.21 -3.15
N ILE A 65 4.92 2.00 -3.64
CA ILE A 65 3.56 1.47 -3.80
C ILE A 65 2.83 1.40 -2.46
N VAL A 66 3.45 0.84 -1.42
CA VAL A 66 2.87 0.80 -0.06
C VAL A 66 2.61 2.22 0.47
N GLY A 67 3.52 3.15 0.22
CA GLY A 67 3.36 4.56 0.56
C GLY A 67 2.14 5.21 -0.10
N GLN A 68 1.86 4.87 -1.36
CA GLN A 68 0.68 5.32 -2.08
C GLN A 68 -0.61 4.71 -1.51
N MET A 69 -0.60 3.42 -1.15
CA MET A 69 -1.74 2.79 -0.47
C MET A 69 -2.04 3.49 0.86
N ALA A 70 -1.02 3.68 1.70
CA ALA A 70 -1.16 4.36 2.99
C ALA A 70 -1.72 5.78 2.80
N LYS A 71 -1.20 6.52 1.82
CA LYS A 71 -1.66 7.88 1.55
C LYS A 71 -3.12 7.94 1.11
N ALA A 72 -3.61 6.96 0.35
CA ALA A 72 -5.02 6.89 -0.02
C ALA A 72 -5.94 6.77 1.21
N PHE A 73 -5.60 5.92 2.17
CA PHE A 73 -6.37 5.80 3.42
C PHE A 73 -6.26 7.08 4.28
N GLU A 74 -5.09 7.71 4.36
CA GLU A 74 -4.93 9.01 5.05
C GLU A 74 -5.82 10.09 4.42
N LEU A 75 -5.89 10.18 3.09
CA LEU A 75 -6.76 11.13 2.40
C LEU A 75 -8.25 10.89 2.71
N VAL A 76 -8.67 9.64 2.93
CA VAL A 76 -10.03 9.34 3.41
C VAL A 76 -10.25 9.95 4.80
N LEU A 77 -9.29 9.79 5.72
CA LEU A 77 -9.37 10.36 7.08
C LEU A 77 -9.35 11.90 7.08
N ASP A 78 -8.63 12.50 6.13
CA ASP A 78 -8.58 13.95 5.94
C ASP A 78 -9.87 14.53 5.32
N GLY A 79 -10.89 13.70 5.05
CA GLY A 79 -12.12 14.11 4.39
C GLY A 79 -11.97 14.36 2.88
N GLN A 80 -10.86 13.94 2.29
CA GLN A 80 -10.51 14.11 0.88
C GLN A 80 -10.82 12.85 0.05
N SER A 81 -11.91 12.14 0.37
CA SER A 81 -12.26 10.87 -0.27
C SER A 81 -12.54 10.95 -1.79
N GLY A 82 -12.67 12.16 -2.34
CA GLY A 82 -12.82 12.40 -3.78
C GLY A 82 -11.52 12.66 -4.53
N ASP A 83 -10.37 12.69 -3.85
CA ASP A 83 -9.06 12.84 -4.51
C ASP A 83 -8.79 11.61 -5.40
N PRO A 84 -8.41 11.78 -6.68
CA PRO A 84 -8.08 10.66 -7.58
C PRO A 84 -7.03 9.69 -7.01
N LYS A 85 -6.13 10.17 -6.16
CA LYS A 85 -5.11 9.35 -5.48
C LYS A 85 -5.74 8.32 -4.55
N VAL A 86 -6.93 8.59 -4.00
CA VAL A 86 -7.66 7.61 -3.19
C VAL A 86 -8.00 6.39 -4.04
N PHE A 87 -8.53 6.59 -5.25
CA PHE A 87 -8.87 5.50 -6.14
C PHE A 87 -7.61 4.70 -6.54
N THR A 88 -6.56 5.38 -7.00
CA THR A 88 -5.29 4.74 -7.37
C THR A 88 -4.68 3.92 -6.23
N GLY A 89 -4.62 4.48 -5.02
CA GLY A 89 -4.06 3.75 -3.88
C GLY A 89 -4.92 2.56 -3.44
N LEU A 90 -6.25 2.63 -3.59
CA LEU A 90 -7.15 1.49 -3.33
C LEU A 90 -7.00 0.39 -4.39
N GLU A 91 -6.78 0.73 -5.66
CA GLU A 91 -6.47 -0.26 -6.71
C GLU A 91 -5.15 -0.95 -6.43
N LEU A 92 -4.11 -0.20 -6.05
CA LEU A 92 -2.83 -0.76 -5.64
C LEU A 92 -3.00 -1.69 -4.44
N PHE A 93 -3.75 -1.26 -3.41
CA PHE A 93 -4.04 -2.07 -2.23
C PHE A 93 -4.75 -3.37 -2.62
N ALA A 94 -5.80 -3.31 -3.45
CA ALA A 94 -6.51 -4.50 -3.91
C ALA A 94 -5.61 -5.44 -4.73
N LYS A 95 -4.75 -4.90 -5.59
CA LYS A 95 -3.83 -5.66 -6.43
C LYS A 95 -2.77 -6.39 -5.61
N TYR A 96 -2.16 -5.72 -4.63
CA TYR A 96 -0.98 -6.23 -3.93
C TYR A 96 -1.23 -6.64 -2.48
N TYR A 97 -2.47 -6.65 -1.99
CA TYR A 97 -2.82 -7.03 -0.62
C TYR A 97 -2.20 -8.38 -0.18
N VAL A 98 -2.15 -9.34 -1.10
CA VAL A 98 -1.59 -10.68 -0.85
C VAL A 98 -0.08 -10.68 -0.57
N HIS A 99 0.61 -9.59 -0.92
CA HIS A 99 2.06 -9.42 -0.76
C HIS A 99 2.45 -8.62 0.49
N LEU A 100 1.49 -8.14 1.29
CA LEU A 100 1.75 -7.47 2.58
C LEU A 100 2.22 -8.43 3.69
N TRP A 101 2.45 -9.69 3.34
CA TRP A 101 2.79 -10.81 4.22
C TRP A 101 4.27 -11.20 4.01
N ASP A 102 4.86 -10.63 2.96
CA ASP A 102 6.26 -10.75 2.57
C ASP A 102 7.14 -9.78 3.37
#